data_AF-A0AA86NIJ5-F1
#
_entry.id   AF-A0AA86NIJ5-F1
#
_cell.length_a   1.000
_cell.length_b   1.000
_cell.length_c   1.000
_cell.angle_alpha   90.00
_cell.angle_beta   90.00
_cell.angle_gamma   90.00
#
_symmetry.space_group_name_H-M   'P 1'
#
loop_
_entity.id
_entity.type
_entity.pdbx_description
1 polymer ?
#
loop_
_entity_poly.entity_id
_entity_poly.type
_entity_poly.pdbx_seq_one_letter_code
_entity_poly.pdbx_strand_id
1 'polypeptide(L)'
;MFESQLMRVHLLLQIDELQKLVKAARAENVVLNKKQPQAKPRLRDKWSEEEDALLVAQVKLLGTHRFREIALNIPTKTESQVYFRLRYLRHVFEQDKEVQRNRTDLQCFQKLLKSK
;
A
#
# COMPACT_ATOMS: atom_id res chain seq x y z
N MET A 1 -56.21 -32.15 16.06
CA MET A 1 -55.65 -30.92 16.68
C MET A 1 -54.24 -31.09 17.25
N PHE A 2 -53.82 -32.28 17.70
CA PHE A 2 -52.49 -32.49 18.29
C PHE A 2 -51.33 -32.69 17.30
N GLU A 3 -51.59 -33.18 16.08
CA GLU A 3 -50.53 -33.42 15.08
C GLU A 3 -49.85 -32.13 14.58
N SER A 4 -50.61 -31.03 14.47
CA SER A 4 -50.05 -29.72 14.09
C SER A 4 -49.12 -29.17 15.18
N GLN A 5 -49.43 -29.43 16.45
CA GLN A 5 -48.58 -29.04 17.57
C GLN A 5 -47.32 -29.92 17.65
N LEU A 6 -47.47 -31.22 17.45
CA LEU A 6 -46.34 -32.17 17.44
C LEU A 6 -45.34 -31.85 16.31
N MET A 7 -45.85 -31.57 15.11
CA MET A 7 -45.02 -31.16 13.97
C MET A 7 -44.32 -29.81 14.20
N ARG A 8 -44.99 -28.88 14.88
CA ARG A 8 -44.39 -27.57 15.24
C ARG A 8 -43.26 -27.73 16.25
N VAL A 9 -43.41 -28.61 17.24
CA VAL A 9 -42.36 -28.92 18.21
C VAL A 9 -41.18 -29.62 17.53
N HIS A 10 -41.44 -30.58 16.63
CA HIS A 10 -40.40 -31.25 15.86
C HIS A 10 -39.59 -30.26 14.99
N LEU A 11 -40.28 -29.34 14.31
CA LEU A 11 -39.65 -28.30 13.51
C LEU A 11 -38.80 -27.34 14.37
N LEU A 12 -39.27 -26.98 15.57
CA LEU A 12 -38.49 -26.13 16.48
C LEU A 12 -37.22 -26.82 16.99
N LEU A 13 -37.27 -28.13 17.24
CA LEU A 13 -36.09 -28.91 17.62
C LEU A 13 -35.07 -28.99 16.47
N GLN A 14 -35.54 -29.18 15.23
CA GLN A 14 -34.69 -29.14 14.04
C GLN A 14 -34.03 -27.76 13.85
N ILE A 15 -34.75 -26.67 14.13
CA ILE A 15 -34.21 -25.31 14.03
C ILE A 15 -33.08 -25.08 15.06
N ASP A 16 -33.24 -25.54 16.30
CA ASP A 16 -32.20 -25.39 17.34
C ASP A 16 -30.93 -26.20 17.00
N GLU A 17 -31.09 -27.39 16.44
CA GLU A 17 -29.98 -28.21 15.96
C GLU A 17 -29.22 -27.56 14.80
N LEU A 18 -29.94 -27.02 13.81
CA LEU A 18 -29.35 -26.27 12.70
C LEU A 18 -28.61 -25.01 13.19
N GLN A 19 -29.13 -24.31 14.19
CA GLN A 19 -28.47 -23.14 14.77
C GLN A 19 -27.16 -23.51 15.50
N LYS A 20 -27.10 -24.67 16.16
CA LYS A 20 -25.86 -25.18 16.79
C LYS A 20 -24.80 -25.49 15.75
N LEU A 21 -25.17 -26.13 14.64
CA LEU A 21 -24.25 -26.46 13.54
C LEU A 21 -23.69 -25.20 12.86
N VAL A 22 -24.53 -24.18 12.62
CA VAL A 22 -24.08 -22.90 12.03
C VAL A 22 -23.10 -22.16 12.95
N LYS A 23 -23.33 -22.18 14.26
CA LYS A 23 -22.40 -21.57 15.24
C LYS A 23 -21.05 -22.28 15.24
N ALA A 24 -21.04 -23.62 15.19
CA ALA A 24 -19.81 -24.41 15.11
C ALA A 24 -19.03 -24.13 13.80
N ALA A 25 -19.72 -24.16 12.65
CA ALA A 25 -19.12 -23.85 11.36
C ALA A 25 -18.56 -22.42 11.29
N ARG A 26 -19.23 -21.44 11.94
CA ARG A 26 -18.72 -20.07 12.05
C ARG A 26 -17.46 -19.99 12.91
N ALA A 27 -17.39 -20.75 14.00
CA ALA A 27 -16.20 -20.83 14.83
C ALA A 27 -15.00 -21.44 14.07
N GLU A 28 -15.23 -22.46 13.27
CA GLU A 28 -14.21 -23.09 12.41
C GLU A 28 -13.67 -22.13 11.33
N ASN A 29 -14.55 -21.40 10.64
CA ASN A 29 -14.15 -20.41 9.63
C ASN A 29 -13.35 -19.24 10.24
N VAL A 30 -13.64 -18.85 11.49
CA VAL A 30 -12.84 -17.85 12.23
C VAL A 30 -11.43 -18.36 12.52
N VAL A 31 -11.23 -19.66 12.71
CA VAL A 31 -9.91 -20.27 12.92
C VAL A 31 -9.11 -20.34 11.60
N LEU A 32 -9.77 -20.62 10.47
CA LEU A 32 -9.11 -20.64 9.16
C LEU A 32 -8.66 -19.24 8.70
N ASN A 33 -9.46 -18.20 8.94
CA ASN A 33 -9.08 -16.82 8.59
C ASN A 33 -7.91 -16.27 9.45
N LYS A 34 -7.55 -16.93 10.56
CA LYS A 34 -6.38 -16.60 11.38
C LYS A 34 -5.06 -17.16 10.83
N LYS A 35 -5.09 -18.03 9.80
CA LYS A 35 -3.90 -18.64 9.18
C LYS A 35 -3.34 -17.86 7.99
N GLN A 36 -3.66 -16.58 7.82
CA GLN A 36 -2.78 -15.73 7.01
C GLN A 36 -1.47 -15.55 7.79
N PRO A 37 -0.31 -15.94 7.24
CA PRO A 37 0.95 -15.76 7.94
C PRO A 37 1.15 -14.27 8.22
N GLN A 38 1.17 -13.94 9.50
CA GLN A 38 1.45 -12.60 9.98
C GLN A 38 2.78 -12.17 9.38
N ALA A 39 2.77 -11.11 8.56
CA ALA A 39 3.96 -10.53 8.00
C ALA A 39 5.00 -10.33 9.12
N LYS A 40 6.25 -10.69 8.81
CA LYS A 40 7.43 -10.64 9.70
C LYS A 40 7.41 -9.38 10.59
N PRO A 41 7.90 -9.46 11.85
CA PRO A 41 7.86 -8.36 12.79
C PRO A 41 8.34 -7.07 12.13
N ARG A 42 7.49 -6.03 12.19
CA ARG A 42 7.74 -4.74 11.55
C ARG A 42 9.02 -4.15 12.13
N LEU A 43 10.14 -4.37 11.45
CA LEU A 43 11.39 -3.65 11.68
C LEU A 43 11.04 -2.17 11.56
N ARG A 44 11.13 -1.44 12.67
CA ARG A 44 10.88 0.00 12.71
C ARG A 44 11.70 0.64 11.59
N ASP A 45 11.01 1.44 10.77
CA ASP A 45 11.48 2.12 9.56
C ASP A 45 12.88 2.74 9.69
N LYS A 46 13.93 1.94 9.46
CA LYS A 46 15.25 2.48 9.11
C LYS A 46 15.29 2.55 7.60
N TRP A 47 15.07 3.75 7.07
CA TRP A 47 15.45 4.06 5.69
C TRP A 47 16.97 4.13 5.64
N SER A 48 17.61 3.31 4.81
CA SER A 48 19.04 3.46 4.54
C SER A 48 19.28 4.58 3.53
N GLU A 49 20.52 5.08 3.48
CA GLU A 49 20.93 6.07 2.47
C GLU A 49 20.80 5.49 1.05
N GLU A 50 21.02 4.19 0.86
CA GLU A 50 20.84 3.54 -0.44
C GLU A 50 19.35 3.49 -0.84
N GLU A 51 18.46 3.22 0.12
CA GLU A 51 17.00 3.24 -0.13
C GLU A 51 16.51 4.64 -0.49
N ASP A 52 17.01 5.68 0.17
CA ASP A 52 16.71 7.07 -0.17
C ASP A 52 17.26 7.44 -1.55
N ALA A 53 18.48 7.01 -1.89
CA ALA A 53 19.07 7.24 -3.21
C ALA A 53 18.24 6.57 -4.32
N LEU A 54 17.77 5.34 -4.09
CA LEU A 54 16.86 4.65 -5.01
C LEU A 54 15.52 5.38 -5.13
N LEU A 55 14.94 5.81 -4.01
CA LEU A 55 13.71 6.59 -4.01
C LEU A 55 13.85 7.87 -4.82
N VAL A 56 14.96 8.59 -4.64
CA VAL A 56 15.27 9.81 -5.40
C VAL A 56 15.43 9.52 -6.89
N ALA A 57 16.19 8.49 -7.26
CA ALA A 57 16.38 8.13 -8.67
C ALA A 57 15.06 7.73 -9.34
N GLN A 58 14.22 6.94 -8.66
CA GLN A 58 12.94 6.47 -9.19
C GLN A 58 11.91 7.60 -9.33
N VAL A 59 11.85 8.52 -8.35
CA VAL A 59 10.98 9.71 -8.43
C VAL A 59 11.44 10.65 -9.54
N LYS A 60 12.75 10.78 -9.79
CA LYS A 60 13.28 11.55 -10.93
C LYS A 60 12.89 10.93 -12.27
N LEU A 61 12.82 9.61 -12.36
CA LEU A 61 12.49 8.89 -13.59
C LEU A 61 10.98 8.83 -13.88
N LEU A 62 10.17 8.51 -12.87
CA LEU A 62 8.73 8.21 -13.00
C LEU A 62 7.82 9.37 -12.58
N GLY A 63 8.38 10.37 -11.88
CA GLY A 63 7.64 11.48 -11.29
C GLY A 63 7.01 11.14 -9.93
N THR A 64 6.39 12.15 -9.31
CA THR A 64 5.85 12.09 -7.94
C THR A 64 4.45 11.49 -7.83
N HIS A 65 3.93 10.82 -8.86
CA HIS A 65 2.56 10.30 -8.86
C HIS A 65 2.48 8.77 -8.96
N ARG A 66 3.62 8.10 -9.19
CA ARG A 66 3.67 6.65 -9.46
C ARG A 66 4.28 5.88 -8.30
N PHE A 67 3.79 6.10 -7.07
CA PHE A 67 4.36 5.51 -5.85
C PHE A 67 4.32 3.98 -5.84
N ARG A 68 3.27 3.39 -6.40
CA ARG A 68 3.16 1.94 -6.55
C ARG A 68 4.31 1.35 -7.38
N GLU A 69 4.63 1.97 -8.52
CA GLU A 69 5.76 1.54 -9.38
C GLU A 69 7.10 1.76 -8.68
N ILE A 70 7.26 2.88 -7.97
CA ILE A 70 8.46 3.19 -7.20
C ILE A 70 8.68 2.16 -6.07
N ALA A 71 7.62 1.77 -5.36
CA ALA A 71 7.70 0.82 -4.26
C ALA A 71 8.09 -0.60 -4.73
N LEU A 72 7.75 -0.99 -5.96
CA LEU A 72 8.20 -2.26 -6.53
C LEU A 72 9.73 -2.32 -6.72
N ASN A 73 10.36 -1.16 -6.91
CA ASN A 73 11.80 -1.04 -7.10
C ASN A 73 12.57 -0.86 -5.78
N ILE A 74 11.89 -0.65 -4.64
CA ILE A 74 12.50 -0.52 -3.33
C ILE A 74 12.09 -1.74 -2.49
N PRO A 75 12.94 -2.79 -2.42
CA PRO A 75 12.59 -4.01 -1.72
C PRO A 75 12.29 -3.71 -0.26
N THR A 76 11.29 -4.40 0.31
CA THR A 76 10.83 -4.26 1.71
C THR A 76 10.05 -3.00 2.06
N LYS A 77 9.91 -2.03 1.15
CA LYS A 77 9.11 -0.82 1.39
C LYS A 77 7.75 -0.88 0.68
N THR A 78 6.73 -0.35 1.34
CA THR A 78 5.37 -0.24 0.82
C THR A 78 5.14 1.13 0.18
N GLU A 79 4.11 1.22 -0.67
CA GLU A 79 3.69 2.48 -1.30
C GLU A 79 3.47 3.60 -0.27
N SER A 80 2.82 3.29 0.85
CA SER A 80 2.59 4.26 1.94
C SER A 80 3.89 4.75 2.56
N GLN A 81 4.86 3.86 2.81
CA GLN A 81 6.16 4.24 3.37
C GLN A 81 6.94 5.14 2.40
N VAL A 82 6.91 4.82 1.10
CA VAL A 82 7.50 5.62 0.02
C VAL A 82 6.89 7.01 -0.02
N TYR A 83 5.56 7.13 0.04
CA TYR A 83 4.85 8.41 0.06
C TYR A 83 5.27 9.27 1.25
N PHE A 84 5.27 8.70 2.46
CA PHE A 84 5.67 9.43 3.66
C PHE A 84 7.14 9.84 3.60
N ARG A 85 8.04 8.95 3.17
CA ARG A 85 9.47 9.27 3.05
C ARG A 85 9.73 10.40 2.06
N LEU A 86 9.06 10.36 0.90
CA LEU A 86 9.18 11.40 -0.11
C LEU A 86 8.75 12.78 0.42
N ARG A 87 7.74 12.82 1.30
CA ARG A 87 7.33 14.07 1.95
C ARG A 87 8.45 14.67 2.83
N TYR A 88 9.22 13.83 3.52
CA TYR A 88 10.40 14.28 4.28
C TYR A 88 11.55 14.71 3.37
N LEU A 89 11.76 14.00 2.25
CA LEU A 89 12.82 14.29 1.28
C LEU A 89 12.47 15.43 0.30
N ARG A 90 11.33 16.11 0.44
CA ARG A 90 10.88 17.16 -0.50
C ARG A 90 11.96 18.20 -0.81
N HIS A 91 12.70 18.63 0.22
CA HIS A 91 13.78 19.61 0.08
C HIS A 91 14.94 19.13 -0.83
N VAL A 92 15.15 17.82 -0.93
CA VAL A 92 16.18 17.22 -1.81
C VAL A 92 15.79 17.37 -3.28
N PHE A 93 14.50 17.33 -3.61
CA PHE A 93 14.02 17.44 -5.00
C PHE A 93 13.83 18.88 -5.46
N GLU A 94 13.74 19.85 -4.56
CA GLU A 94 13.55 21.26 -4.91
C GLU A 94 14.80 21.86 -5.60
N GLN A 95 15.99 21.31 -5.34
CA GLN A 95 17.25 21.78 -5.93
C GLN A 95 17.34 21.54 -7.45
N ASP A 96 16.73 20.47 -7.96
CA ASP A 96 16.79 20.14 -9.40
C ASP A 96 15.88 21.04 -10.26
N LYS A 97 14.80 21.60 -9.70
CA LYS A 97 13.91 22.54 -10.43
C LYS A 97 14.58 23.88 -10.72
N GLU A 98 15.54 24.26 -9.91
CA GLU A 98 16.34 25.48 -10.12
C GLU A 98 17.44 25.24 -11.15
N VAL A 99 18.11 24.08 -11.10
CA VAL A 99 19.10 23.66 -12.10
C VAL A 99 18.49 23.50 -13.50
N GLN A 100 17.27 22.96 -13.62
CA GLN A 100 16.62 22.78 -14.93
C GLN A 100 16.21 24.12 -15.57
N ARG A 101 15.73 25.08 -14.76
CA ARG A 101 15.45 26.47 -15.20
C ARG A 101 16.73 27.16 -15.66
N ASN A 102 17.77 27.11 -14.84
CA ASN A 102 19.07 27.71 -15.17
C ASN A 102 19.70 27.07 -16.43
N ARG A 103 19.47 25.78 -16.68
CA ARG A 103 19.94 25.08 -17.89
C ARG A 103 19.20 25.53 -19.14
N THR A 104 17.88 25.71 -19.08
CA THR A 104 17.10 26.25 -20.20
C THR A 104 17.45 27.71 -20.47
N ASP A 105 17.73 28.49 -19.42
CA ASP A 105 18.11 29.89 -19.53
C ASP A 105 19.51 30.04 -20.14
N LEU A 106 20.47 29.20 -19.77
CA LEU A 106 21.80 29.17 -20.40
C LEU A 106 21.73 28.68 -21.86
N GLN A 107 20.88 27.69 -22.17
CA GLN A 107 20.66 27.25 -23.55
C GLN A 107 20.00 28.34 -24.41
N CYS A 108 19.07 29.11 -23.85
CA CYS A 108 18.44 30.25 -24.53
C CYS A 108 19.46 31.37 -24.79
N PHE A 109 20.30 31.67 -23.80
CA PHE A 109 21.37 32.68 -23.91
C PHE A 109 22.45 32.28 -24.93
N GLN A 110 22.88 31.02 -24.93
CA GLN A 110 23.83 30.49 -25.92
C GLN A 110 23.28 30.50 -27.35
N LYS A 111 21.97 30.30 -27.54
CA LYS A 111 21.32 30.45 -28.85
C LYS A 111 21.31 31.90 -29.33
N LEU A 112 21.12 32.88 -28.43
CA LEU A 112 21.17 34.31 -28.76
C LEU A 112 22.56 34.75 -29.22
N LEU A 113 23.61 34.28 -28.53
CA LEU A 113 25.01 34.61 -28.87
C LEU A 113 25.46 34.04 -30.22
N LYS A 114 24.84 32.94 -30.68
CA LYS A 114 25.14 32.29 -31.96
C LYS A 114 24.32 32.83 -33.14
N SER A 115 23.47 33.83 -32.91
CA SER A 115 22.57 34.43 -33.92
C SER A 115 23.07 35.81 -34.43
N LYS A 116 24.33 36.16 -34.19
CA LYS A 116 25.05 37.26 -34.84
C LYS A 116 26.09 36.68 -35.79
#